data_AF-A0A428YTK7-F1
#
_entry.id   AF-A0A428YTK7-F1
#
_cell.length_a   1.000
_cell.length_b   1.000
_cell.length_c   1.000
_cell.angle_alpha   90.00
_cell.angle_beta   90.00
_cell.angle_gamma   90.00
#
_symmetry.space_group_name_H-M   'P 1'
#
loop_
_entity.id
_entity.type
_entity.pdbx_description
1 polymer ?
#
loop_
_entity_poly.entity_id
_entity_poly.type
_entity_poly.pdbx_seq_one_letter_code
_entity_poly.pdbx_strand_id
1 'polypeptide(L)'
;MTVRTMVATSQLGAFQDIWDAWDESDADIKAKPLRHFETAVDEQFVELRRHLHANEPDRAANEAVDIISIALNLLRNLGHGPEDVATLVTARAQNRMRGQTRAILDKYDRLLET
;
A
#
# COMPACT_ATOMS: atom_id res chain seq x y z
N MET A 1 26.06 4.10 -29.80
CA MET A 1 25.09 4.52 -28.76
C MET A 1 24.74 3.30 -27.95
N THR A 2 25.33 3.14 -26.77
CA THR A 2 25.04 2.01 -25.89
C THR A 2 23.80 2.38 -25.08
N VAL A 3 22.67 1.72 -25.37
CA VAL A 3 21.47 1.81 -24.52
C VAL A 3 21.85 1.15 -23.21
N ARG A 4 22.11 1.99 -22.20
CA ARG A 4 22.31 1.54 -20.83
C ARG A 4 20.92 1.25 -20.29
N THR A 5 20.45 0.02 -20.43
CA THR A 5 19.31 -0.46 -19.65
C THR A 5 19.71 -0.34 -18.19
N MET A 6 19.30 0.74 -17.54
CA MET A 6 19.34 0.82 -16.10
C MET A 6 18.37 -0.25 -15.61
N VAL A 7 18.92 -1.33 -15.07
CA VAL A 7 18.14 -2.22 -14.22
C VAL A 7 17.71 -1.35 -13.05
N ALA A 8 16.45 -0.90 -13.06
CA ALA A 8 15.85 -0.27 -11.90
C ALA A 8 15.95 -1.30 -10.78
N THR A 9 16.81 -1.04 -9.80
CA THR A 9 16.89 -1.84 -8.58
C THR A 9 15.50 -1.86 -7.97
N SER A 10 14.90 -3.04 -7.79
CA SER A 10 13.57 -3.20 -7.20
C SER A 10 13.60 -2.89 -5.70
N GLN A 11 13.56 -1.59 -5.38
CA GLN A 11 13.65 -1.10 -4.00
C GLN A 11 12.46 -1.58 -3.16
N LEU A 12 11.31 -1.85 -3.79
CA LEU A 12 10.09 -2.33 -3.13
C LEU A 12 9.88 -3.85 -3.26
N GLY A 13 10.83 -4.60 -3.82
CA GLY A 13 10.69 -6.04 -4.04
C GLY A 13 9.50 -6.38 -4.93
N ALA A 14 8.62 -7.29 -4.48
CA ALA A 14 7.44 -7.72 -5.25
C ALA A 14 6.42 -6.61 -5.52
N PHE A 15 6.50 -5.47 -4.81
CA PHE A 15 5.61 -4.33 -5.03
C PHE A 15 6.17 -3.32 -6.04
N GLN A 16 7.36 -3.55 -6.60
CA GLN A 16 7.97 -2.63 -7.56
C GLN A 16 7.11 -2.49 -8.82
N ASP A 17 6.63 -3.61 -9.39
CA ASP A 17 5.82 -3.57 -10.61
C ASP A 17 4.47 -2.85 -10.37
N ILE A 18 3.91 -2.95 -9.17
CA ILE A 18 2.70 -2.20 -8.77
C ILE A 18 3.02 -0.71 -8.71
N TRP A 19 4.15 -0.32 -8.13
CA TRP A 19 4.58 1.06 -8.08
C TRP A 19 4.76 1.64 -9.49
N ASP A 20 5.54 0.96 -10.34
CA ASP A 20 5.91 1.44 -11.66
C ASP A 20 4.68 1.55 -12.59
N ALA A 21 3.66 0.70 -12.41
CA ALA A 21 2.41 0.76 -13.16
C ALA A 21 1.66 2.10 -13.02
N TRP A 22 1.92 2.86 -11.95
CA TRP A 22 1.28 4.16 -11.71
C TRP A 22 2.10 5.35 -12.23
N ASP A 23 3.29 5.15 -12.78
CA ASP A 23 4.20 6.24 -13.19
C ASP A 23 3.57 7.17 -14.25
N GLU A 24 2.74 6.64 -15.14
CA GLU A 24 2.01 7.44 -16.12
C GLU A 24 1.03 8.45 -15.50
N SER A 25 0.63 8.21 -14.24
CA SER A 25 -0.31 9.03 -13.48
C SER A 25 0.33 9.75 -12.29
N ASP A 26 1.67 9.81 -12.20
CA ASP A 26 2.39 10.36 -11.04
C ASP A 26 1.95 11.79 -10.67
N ALA A 27 1.86 12.68 -11.66
CA ALA A 27 1.45 14.07 -11.44
C ALA A 27 0.00 14.17 -10.91
N ASP A 28 -0.90 13.36 -11.47
CA ASP A 28 -2.31 13.33 -11.07
C ASP A 28 -2.48 12.79 -9.65
N ILE A 29 -1.75 11.74 -9.29
CA ILE A 29 -1.74 11.15 -7.94
C ILE A 29 -1.24 12.19 -6.92
N LYS A 30 -0.14 12.89 -7.22
CA LYS A 30 0.42 13.94 -6.35
C LYS A 30 -0.51 15.14 -6.17
N ALA A 31 -1.41 15.38 -7.11
CA ALA A 31 -2.42 16.44 -7.01
C ALA A 31 -3.69 16.03 -6.23
N LYS A 32 -3.88 14.74 -5.91
CA LYS A 32 -5.08 14.29 -5.18
C LYS A 32 -5.08 14.77 -3.73
N PRO A 33 -6.24 15.21 -3.19
CA PRO A 33 -6.38 15.48 -1.77
C PRO A 33 -6.40 14.17 -0.96
N LEU A 34 -6.03 14.22 0.32
CA LEU A 34 -6.02 13.04 1.22
C LEU A 34 -7.33 12.24 1.18
N ARG A 35 -8.49 12.93 1.17
CA ARG A 35 -9.83 12.32 1.08
C ARG A 35 -10.02 11.35 -0.08
N HIS A 36 -9.26 11.53 -1.17
CA HIS A 36 -9.31 10.63 -2.32
C HIS A 36 -8.83 9.23 -1.93
N PHE A 37 -7.72 9.15 -1.20
CA PHE A 37 -7.14 7.88 -0.76
C PHE A 37 -8.00 7.24 0.34
N GLU A 38 -8.57 8.05 1.24
CA GLU A 38 -9.54 7.56 2.25
C GLU A 38 -10.74 6.88 1.58
N THR A 39 -11.36 7.57 0.62
CA THR A 39 -12.52 7.03 -0.13
C THR A 39 -12.13 5.79 -0.92
N ALA A 40 -10.95 5.78 -1.55
CA ALA A 40 -10.49 4.62 -2.31
C ALA A 40 -10.30 3.39 -1.41
N VAL A 41 -9.67 3.54 -0.24
CA VAL A 41 -9.51 2.43 0.72
C VAL A 41 -10.85 1.91 1.22
N ASP A 42 -11.79 2.81 1.54
CA ASP A 42 -13.14 2.43 2.00
C ASP A 42 -13.88 1.60 0.95
N GLU A 43 -13.80 1.99 -0.32
CA GLU A 43 -14.42 1.24 -1.43
C GLU A 43 -13.80 -0.16 -1.57
N GLN A 44 -12.47 -0.29 -1.50
CA GLN A 44 -11.82 -1.61 -1.57
C GLN A 44 -12.24 -2.53 -0.40
N PHE A 45 -12.52 -1.99 0.80
CA PHE A 45 -13.11 -2.79 1.88
C PHE A 45 -14.58 -3.18 1.60
N VAL A 46 -15.34 -2.38 0.86
CA VAL A 46 -16.68 -2.76 0.38
C VAL A 46 -16.58 -3.93 -0.61
N GLU A 47 -15.68 -3.84 -1.60
CA GLU A 47 -15.46 -4.89 -2.60
C GLU A 47 -14.93 -6.18 -1.98
N LEU A 48 -13.97 -6.07 -1.05
CA LEU A 48 -13.44 -7.20 -0.30
C LEU A 48 -14.55 -7.96 0.43
N ARG A 49 -15.44 -7.24 1.15
CA ARG A 49 -16.59 -7.87 1.82
C ARG A 49 -17.53 -8.54 0.83
N ARG A 50 -17.81 -7.90 -0.31
CA ARG A 50 -18.65 -8.46 -1.38
C ARG A 50 -18.08 -9.80 -1.87
N HIS A 51 -16.78 -9.88 -2.16
CA HIS A 51 -16.15 -11.10 -2.64
C HIS A 51 -16.09 -12.20 -1.57
N LEU A 52 -15.85 -11.85 -0.31
CA LEU A 52 -15.94 -12.81 0.80
C LEU A 52 -17.36 -13.40 0.94
N HIS A 53 -18.41 -12.57 0.85
CA HIS A 53 -19.79 -13.06 0.88
C HIS A 53 -20.15 -13.95 -0.31
N ALA A 54 -19.52 -13.73 -1.46
CA ALA A 54 -19.68 -14.56 -2.65
C ALA A 54 -18.83 -15.85 -2.63
N ASN A 55 -18.02 -16.09 -1.59
CA ASN A 55 -17.03 -17.16 -1.51
C ASN A 55 -16.01 -17.11 -2.68
N GLU A 56 -15.55 -15.92 -3.03
CA GLU A 56 -14.56 -15.67 -4.09
C GLU A 56 -13.20 -15.24 -3.47
N PRO A 57 -12.43 -16.16 -2.85
CA PRO A 57 -11.24 -15.81 -2.05
C PRO A 57 -10.12 -15.16 -2.88
N ASP A 58 -9.90 -15.59 -4.11
CA ASP A 58 -8.86 -15.02 -4.97
C ASP A 58 -9.17 -13.56 -5.33
N ARG A 59 -10.45 -13.23 -5.53
CA ARG A 59 -10.89 -11.85 -5.77
C ARG A 59 -10.75 -11.02 -4.51
N ALA A 60 -11.17 -11.54 -3.36
CA ALA A 60 -10.97 -10.85 -2.08
C ALA A 60 -9.47 -10.58 -1.79
N ALA A 61 -8.57 -11.48 -2.20
CA ALA A 61 -7.13 -11.28 -2.09
C ALA A 61 -6.63 -10.14 -3.01
N ASN A 62 -7.18 -10.01 -4.22
CA ASN A 62 -6.86 -8.89 -5.10
C ASN A 62 -7.25 -7.54 -4.48
N GLU A 63 -8.43 -7.44 -3.87
CA GLU A 63 -8.85 -6.20 -3.17
C GLU A 63 -7.89 -5.82 -2.04
N ALA A 64 -7.30 -6.82 -1.35
CA ALA A 64 -6.28 -6.57 -0.34
C ALA A 64 -4.96 -6.05 -0.96
N VAL A 65 -4.60 -6.51 -2.15
CA VAL A 65 -3.46 -5.97 -2.93
C VAL A 65 -3.75 -4.55 -3.40
N ASP A 66 -4.99 -4.25 -3.79
CA ASP A 66 -5.39 -2.91 -4.19
C ASP A 66 -5.34 -1.91 -3.02
N ILE A 67 -5.67 -2.34 -1.81
CA ILE A 67 -5.43 -1.54 -0.59
C ILE A 67 -3.94 -1.23 -0.40
N ILE A 68 -3.04 -2.20 -0.66
CA ILE A 68 -1.59 -1.97 -0.62
C ILE A 68 -1.18 -0.96 -1.70
N SER A 69 -1.71 -1.09 -2.92
CA SER A 69 -1.49 -0.19 -4.04
C SER A 69 -1.88 1.26 -3.69
N ILE A 70 -3.04 1.45 -3.06
CA ILE A 70 -3.51 2.76 -2.59
C ILE A 70 -2.57 3.33 -1.51
N ALA A 71 -2.10 2.50 -0.57
CA ALA A 71 -1.14 2.95 0.45
C ALA A 71 0.20 3.39 -0.17
N LEU A 72 0.70 2.69 -1.20
CA LEU A 72 1.88 3.09 -1.95
C LEU A 72 1.67 4.42 -2.69
N ASN A 73 0.51 4.60 -3.33
CA ASN A 73 0.17 5.85 -4.00
C ASN A 73 -0.02 7.02 -3.02
N LEU A 74 -0.48 6.76 -1.80
CA LEU A 74 -0.49 7.77 -0.75
C LEU A 74 0.93 8.17 -0.34
N LEU A 75 1.87 7.23 -0.21
CA LEU A 75 3.28 7.56 0.07
C LEU A 75 3.91 8.38 -1.07
N ARG A 76 3.59 8.05 -2.33
CA ARG A 76 3.96 8.85 -3.51
C ARG A 76 3.39 10.27 -3.44
N ASN A 77 2.11 10.41 -3.08
CA ASN A 77 1.43 11.70 -2.90
C ASN A 77 2.10 12.54 -1.79
N LEU A 78 2.57 11.89 -0.72
CA LEU A 78 3.34 12.52 0.37
C LEU A 78 4.80 12.86 -0.02
N GLY A 79 5.21 12.60 -1.26
CA GLY A 79 6.52 12.94 -1.79
C GLY A 79 7.62 11.91 -1.54
N HIS A 80 7.27 10.69 -1.12
CA HIS A 80 8.24 9.62 -0.93
C HIS A 80 8.52 8.87 -2.23
N GLY A 81 9.80 8.67 -2.55
CA GLY A 81 10.22 7.76 -3.61
C GLY A 81 10.29 6.29 -3.14
N PRO A 82 10.52 5.33 -4.05
CA PRO A 82 10.64 3.92 -3.69
C PRO A 82 11.69 3.63 -2.59
N GLU A 83 12.82 4.34 -2.61
CA GLU A 83 13.90 4.20 -1.61
C GLU A 83 13.46 4.66 -0.23
N ASP A 84 12.77 5.80 -0.17
CA ASP A 84 12.22 6.34 1.07
C ASP A 84 11.20 5.39 1.67
N VAL A 85 10.32 4.83 0.82
CA VAL A 85 9.30 3.87 1.22
C VAL A 85 9.95 2.59 1.78
N ALA A 86 10.93 2.02 1.07
CA ALA A 86 11.66 0.84 1.54
C ALA A 86 12.29 1.08 2.93
N THR A 87 12.87 2.27 3.12
CA THR A 87 13.48 2.70 4.39
C THR A 87 12.43 2.87 5.49
N LEU A 88 11.33 3.56 5.21
CA LEU A 88 10.22 3.78 6.15
C LEU A 88 9.60 2.46 6.61
N VAL A 89 9.30 1.55 5.68
CA VAL A 89 8.71 0.24 5.97
C VAL A 89 9.67 -0.59 6.81
N THR A 90 10.96 -0.64 6.45
CA THR A 90 11.98 -1.36 7.21
C THR A 90 12.12 -0.82 8.63
N ALA A 91 12.25 0.50 8.77
CA ALA A 91 12.34 1.15 10.08
C ALA A 91 11.08 0.91 10.91
N ARG A 92 9.89 0.95 10.30
CA ARG A 92 8.62 0.67 10.98
C ARG A 92 8.54 -0.76 11.49
N ALA A 93 8.94 -1.72 10.65
CA ALA A 93 8.96 -3.13 11.02
C ALA A 93 9.92 -3.38 12.19
N GLN A 94 11.13 -2.84 12.12
CA GLN A 94 12.16 -3.02 13.15
C GLN A 94 11.81 -2.33 14.47
N ASN A 95 11.37 -1.08 14.42
CA ASN A 95 11.25 -0.24 15.61
C ASN A 95 9.89 -0.32 16.29
N ARG A 96 8.84 -0.68 15.57
CA ARG A 96 7.46 -0.64 16.10
C ARG A 96 6.70 -1.94 16.02
N MET A 97 7.04 -2.86 15.12
CA MET A 97 6.26 -4.08 14.93
C MET A 97 6.94 -5.30 15.54
N ARG A 98 8.24 -5.52 15.27
CA ARG A 98 8.98 -6.67 15.81
C ARG A 98 8.93 -6.67 17.35
N GLY A 99 8.46 -7.77 17.91
CA GLY A 99 8.29 -7.94 19.36
C GLY A 99 7.08 -7.22 19.96
N GLN A 100 6.33 -6.43 19.19
CA GLN A 100 5.19 -5.63 19.67
C GLN A 100 3.86 -5.98 18.98
N THR A 101 3.84 -6.95 18.06
CA THR A 101 2.65 -7.31 17.28
C THR A 101 1.42 -7.57 18.14
N ARG A 102 1.56 -8.27 19.29
CA ARG A 102 0.41 -8.55 20.17
C ARG A 102 -0.21 -7.27 20.73
N ALA A 103 0.61 -6.35 21.23
CA ALA A 103 0.13 -5.08 21.77
C ALA A 103 -0.53 -4.19 20.69
N ILE A 104 -0.07 -4.29 19.44
CA ILE A 104 -0.70 -3.62 18.30
C ILE A 104 -2.09 -4.22 18.03
N LEU A 105 -2.23 -5.55 18.05
CA LEU A 105 -3.53 -6.20 17.88
C LEU A 105 -4.49 -5.83 19.01
N ASP A 106 -4.05 -5.93 20.27
CA ASP A 106 -4.87 -5.57 21.44
C ASP A 106 -5.31 -4.10 21.39
N LYS A 107 -4.49 -3.21 20.79
CA LYS A 107 -4.89 -1.81 20.56
C LYS A 107 -6.08 -1.72 19.60
N TYR A 108 -6.06 -2.47 18.50
CA TYR A 108 -7.14 -2.41 17.51
C TYR A 108 -8.42 -3.09 18.01
N ASP A 109 -8.29 -4.21 18.73
CA ASP A 109 -9.44 -4.89 19.33
C ASP A 109 -10.23 -3.93 20.25
N ARG A 110 -9.54 -3.18 21.12
CA ARG A 110 -10.18 -2.17 21.99
C ARG A 110 -10.88 -1.05 21.24
N LEU A 111 -10.44 -0.70 20.03
CA LEU A 111 -11.09 0.33 19.22
C LEU A 111 -12.37 -0.18 18.53
N LEU A 112 -12.50 -1.50 18.36
CA LEU A 112 -13.69 -2.12 17.80
C LEU A 112 -14.78 -2.37 18.86
N GLU A 113 -14.41 -2.35 20.14
CA GLU A 113 -15.32 -2.51 21.28
C GLU A 113 -15.99 -1.19 21.72
N THR A 114 -15.52 -0.04 21.21
CA THR A 114 -16.02 1.31 21.53
C THR A 114 -16.89 1.88 20.42
#